data_AF-A0A7V5R7B2-F1
#
_entry.id   AF-A0A7V5R7B2-F1
#
_cell.length_a   1.000
_cell.length_b   1.000
_cell.length_c   1.000
_cell.angle_alpha   90.00
_cell.angle_beta   90.00
_cell.angle_gamma   90.00
#
_symmetry.space_group_name_H-M   'P 1'
#
loop_
_entity.id
_entity.type
_entity.pdbx_description
1 polymer ?
#
loop_
_entity_poly.entity_id
_entity_poly.type
_entity_poly.pdbx_seq_one_letter_code
_entity_poly.pdbx_strand_id
1 'polypeptide(L)'
;NYPNFQSDFVNFGAALPQDQGGYGPQKNLGNVYHTSAVYMDKIADLNYFLAGGWSHTDPNGNGFFNDFAGMAQGLTGPNTGSEDGYSVYAGVRYDIDSIGLKLGAEYNYGSQYWIAFTPGHDDVYQSKLATRGNAYELYLIYDLPTGETISKYAKTFVRLGWQYYDYNYAGGFDWTMKPYDLDDEQQSLQALGINPVESANQFYLTFEAYF
;
A
#
# COMPACT_ATOMS: atom_id res chain seq x y z
N ASN A 1 25.08 0.46 10.35
CA ASN A 1 25.23 0.25 8.89
C ASN A 1 23.85 0.13 8.28
N TYR A 2 23.21 1.26 8.00
CA TYR A 2 21.99 1.27 7.20
C TYR A 2 22.37 1.01 5.73
N PRO A 3 21.58 0.23 4.97
CA PRO A 3 21.81 0.10 3.53
C PRO A 3 21.72 1.49 2.89
N ASN A 4 22.80 1.91 2.25
CA ASN A 4 22.86 3.17 1.54
C ASN A 4 22.14 2.97 0.20
N PHE A 5 20.95 3.56 0.03
CA PHE A 5 20.16 3.52 -1.21
C PHE A 5 20.75 4.41 -2.33
N GLN A 6 22.08 4.51 -2.39
CA GLN A 6 22.82 5.21 -3.43
C GLN A 6 23.14 4.21 -4.52
N SER A 7 22.21 4.02 -5.47
CA SER A 7 22.52 3.34 -6.72
C SER A 7 23.03 4.37 -7.74
N ASP A 8 23.91 3.94 -8.64
CA ASP A 8 24.42 4.79 -9.73
C ASP A 8 23.29 5.34 -10.60
N PHE A 9 22.16 4.62 -10.69
CA PHE A 9 20.95 5.08 -11.37
C PHE A 9 20.29 6.27 -10.66
N VAL A 10 20.17 6.24 -9.34
CA VAL A 10 19.61 7.35 -8.55
C VAL A 10 20.53 8.57 -8.62
N ASN A 11 21.84 8.36 -8.56
CA ASN A 11 22.83 9.42 -8.70
C ASN A 11 22.83 10.05 -10.10
N PHE A 12 22.66 9.23 -11.14
CA PHE A 12 22.54 9.70 -12.53
C PHE A 12 21.28 10.54 -12.74
N GLY A 13 20.12 10.08 -12.26
CA GLY A 13 18.86 10.84 -12.35
C GLY A 13 18.86 12.11 -11.50
N ALA A 14 19.54 12.13 -10.35
CA ALA A 14 19.69 13.31 -9.51
C ALA A 14 20.66 14.36 -10.08
N ALA A 15 21.60 13.94 -10.94
CA ALA A 15 22.58 14.83 -11.58
C ALA A 15 22.02 15.59 -12.80
N LEU A 16 20.85 15.17 -13.31
CA LEU A 16 20.17 15.88 -14.38
C LEU A 16 19.46 17.13 -13.82
N PRO A 17 19.48 18.26 -14.55
CA PRO A 17 18.64 19.41 -14.23
C PRO A 17 17.16 19.02 -14.16
N GLN A 18 16.40 19.57 -13.19
CA GLN A 18 14.98 19.22 -13.00
C GLN A 18 14.12 19.56 -14.23
N ASP A 19 14.50 20.60 -14.98
CA ASP A 19 13.90 21.00 -16.27
C ASP A 19 14.19 20.00 -17.41
N GLN A 20 15.10 19.06 -17.21
CA GLN A 20 15.45 17.98 -18.15
C GLN A 20 14.99 16.60 -17.63
N GLY A 21 14.08 16.57 -16.65
CA GLY A 21 13.53 15.33 -16.08
C GLY A 21 14.40 14.70 -14.99
N GLY A 22 15.40 15.43 -14.47
CA GLY A 22 16.18 15.00 -13.32
C GLY A 22 15.40 15.07 -12.01
N TYR A 23 15.69 14.16 -11.09
CA TYR A 23 15.04 14.09 -9.78
C TYR A 23 15.51 15.23 -8.83
N GLY A 24 16.58 15.94 -9.20
CA GLY A 24 17.23 16.94 -8.37
C GLY A 24 18.01 16.35 -7.18
N PRO A 25 18.63 17.19 -6.35
CA PRO A 25 19.41 16.73 -5.21
C PRO A 25 18.52 16.04 -4.17
N GLN A 26 19.01 14.94 -3.60
CA GLN A 26 18.36 14.31 -2.45
C GLN A 26 18.26 15.29 -1.28
N LYS A 27 17.06 15.40 -0.69
CA LYS A 27 16.81 16.23 0.49
C LYS A 27 16.36 15.36 1.65
N ASN A 28 16.91 15.63 2.83
CA ASN A 28 16.39 15.09 4.08
C ASN A 28 15.08 15.83 4.41
N LEU A 29 13.99 15.10 4.61
CA LEU A 29 12.67 15.67 4.93
C LEU A 29 12.35 15.67 6.44
N GLY A 30 13.13 14.96 7.25
CA GLY A 30 12.88 14.72 8.67
C GLY A 30 12.92 13.25 8.99
N ASN A 31 12.30 12.87 10.11
CA ASN A 31 12.20 11.48 10.56
C ASN A 31 10.79 10.94 10.30
N VAL A 32 10.71 9.63 10.09
CA VAL A 32 9.44 8.88 10.13
C VAL A 32 9.60 7.78 11.17
N TYR A 33 8.69 7.73 12.13
CA TYR A 33 8.57 6.62 13.08
C TYR A 33 7.43 5.74 12.61
N HIS A 34 7.64 4.43 12.62
CA HIS A 34 6.65 3.49 12.12
C HIS A 34 6.67 2.24 12.98
N THR A 35 5.49 1.78 13.38
CA THR A 35 5.30 0.53 14.11
C THR A 35 4.13 -0.24 13.53
N SER A 36 4.24 -1.56 13.54
CA SER A 36 3.13 -2.45 13.22
C SER A 36 3.19 -3.69 14.09
N ALA A 37 2.01 -4.23 14.38
CA ALA A 37 1.85 -5.47 15.12
C ALA A 37 0.84 -6.35 14.39
N VAL A 38 1.07 -7.67 14.44
CA VAL A 38 0.16 -8.66 13.89
C VAL A 38 -0.03 -9.78 14.90
N TYR A 39 -1.27 -10.21 15.03
CA TYR A 39 -1.67 -11.40 15.74
C TYR A 39 -2.38 -12.33 14.76
N MET A 40 -2.02 -13.62 14.82
CA MET A 40 -2.58 -14.67 13.98
C MET A 40 -2.88 -15.87 14.86
N ASP A 41 -4.02 -16.49 14.64
CA ASP A 41 -4.40 -17.70 15.37
C ASP A 41 -5.42 -18.52 14.56
N LYS A 42 -5.75 -19.71 15.07
CA LYS A 42 -6.61 -20.69 14.42
C LYS A 42 -7.50 -21.40 15.45
N ILE A 43 -8.79 -21.49 15.15
CA ILE A 43 -9.77 -22.29 15.90
C ILE A 43 -10.39 -23.30 14.95
N ALA A 44 -10.14 -24.59 15.19
CA ALA A 44 -10.52 -25.67 14.26
C ALA A 44 -10.08 -25.30 12.84
N ASP A 45 -10.98 -25.28 11.85
CA ASP A 45 -10.64 -24.97 10.46
C ASP A 45 -10.70 -23.47 10.12
N LEU A 46 -11.00 -22.61 11.10
CA LEU A 46 -11.05 -21.17 10.95
C LEU A 46 -9.70 -20.54 11.35
N ASN A 47 -9.01 -19.98 10.37
CA ASN A 47 -7.81 -19.16 10.55
C ASN A 47 -8.23 -17.69 10.61
N TYR A 48 -7.58 -16.89 11.44
CA TYR A 48 -7.82 -15.45 11.48
C TYR A 48 -6.56 -14.67 11.83
N PHE A 49 -6.55 -13.40 11.43
CA PHE A 49 -5.51 -12.47 11.82
C PHE A 49 -6.07 -11.07 12.06
N LEU A 50 -5.35 -10.33 12.87
CA LEU A 50 -5.53 -8.90 13.08
C LEU A 50 -4.17 -8.23 13.11
N ALA A 51 -4.00 -7.19 12.31
CA ALA A 51 -2.84 -6.34 12.27
C ALA A 51 -3.25 -4.88 12.43
N GLY A 52 -2.37 -4.10 13.05
CA GLY A 52 -2.53 -2.67 13.20
C GLY A 52 -1.19 -1.97 13.06
N GLY A 53 -1.22 -0.75 12.54
CA GLY A 53 -0.04 0.06 12.32
C GLY A 53 -0.23 1.50 12.74
N TRP A 54 0.88 2.14 13.11
CA TRP A 54 0.97 3.58 13.35
C TRP A 54 2.23 4.14 12.69
N SER A 55 2.08 5.26 12.00
CA SER A 55 3.16 6.03 11.38
C SER A 55 3.11 7.47 11.87
N HIS A 56 4.25 8.06 12.18
CA HIS A 56 4.39 9.44 12.63
C HIS A 56 5.49 10.15 11.86
N THR A 57 5.19 11.32 11.30
CA THR A 57 6.18 12.18 10.66
C THR A 57 6.69 13.24 11.61
N ASP A 58 7.99 13.48 11.58
CA ASP A 58 8.68 14.55 12.31
C ASP A 58 9.51 15.35 11.30
N PRO A 59 8.85 16.24 10.54
CA PRO A 59 9.47 16.94 9.42
C PRO A 59 10.47 18.02 9.86
N ASN A 60 11.50 18.23 9.04
CA ASN A 60 12.31 19.43 9.08
C ASN A 60 11.74 20.51 8.12
N GLY A 61 12.48 21.59 7.87
CA GLY A 61 12.04 22.69 7.00
C GLY A 61 11.72 22.32 5.53
N ASN A 62 12.02 21.11 5.08
CA ASN A 62 11.62 20.61 3.75
C ASN A 62 10.23 19.95 3.74
N GLY A 63 9.69 19.62 4.91
CA GLY A 63 8.33 19.10 5.11
C GLY A 63 8.07 17.66 4.66
N PHE A 64 7.05 17.05 5.25
CA PHE A 64 6.40 15.81 4.79
C PHE A 64 4.96 16.12 4.38
N PHE A 65 4.38 15.36 3.46
CA PHE A 65 3.00 15.57 3.02
C PHE A 65 2.72 17.02 2.59
N ASN A 66 3.62 17.56 1.77
CA ASN A 66 3.53 18.94 1.28
C ASN A 66 2.30 19.10 0.38
N ASP A 67 1.55 20.17 0.60
CA ASP A 67 0.43 20.56 -0.26
C ASP A 67 0.97 21.25 -1.52
N PHE A 68 1.36 20.45 -2.51
CA PHE A 68 1.91 20.97 -3.77
C PHE A 68 0.93 21.87 -4.53
N ALA A 69 -0.38 21.62 -4.43
CA ALA A 69 -1.41 22.48 -5.04
C ALA A 69 -1.39 23.88 -4.41
N GLY A 70 -1.46 23.96 -3.08
CA GLY A 70 -1.37 25.23 -2.35
C GLY A 70 -0.02 25.93 -2.52
N MET A 71 1.08 25.18 -2.57
CA MET A 71 2.42 25.71 -2.80
C MET A 71 2.57 26.29 -4.21
N ALA A 72 2.03 25.63 -5.24
CA ALA A 72 2.03 26.13 -6.62
C ALA A 72 1.25 27.45 -6.75
N GLN A 73 0.25 27.67 -5.89
CA GLN A 73 -0.52 28.92 -5.80
C GLN A 73 0.09 29.94 -4.84
N GLY A 74 1.21 29.62 -4.17
CA GLY A 74 1.84 30.48 -3.16
C GLY A 74 1.01 30.67 -1.89
N LEU A 75 0.03 29.81 -1.62
CA LEU A 75 -0.85 29.87 -0.46
C LEU A 75 -0.28 29.14 0.76
N THR A 76 0.51 28.10 0.51
CA THR A 76 1.11 27.26 1.55
C THR A 76 2.62 27.11 1.34
N GLY A 77 3.33 26.74 2.39
CA GLY A 77 4.73 26.33 2.34
C GLY A 77 4.88 24.84 2.68
N PRO A 78 6.12 24.34 2.82
CA PRO A 78 6.35 22.98 3.27
C PRO A 78 5.61 22.68 4.58
N ASN A 79 4.98 21.51 4.67
CA ASN A 79 4.30 21.08 5.89
C ASN A 79 5.33 20.61 6.92
N THR A 80 5.56 21.49 7.89
CA THR A 80 6.48 21.28 9.02
C THR A 80 5.77 20.76 10.27
N GLY A 81 4.46 20.48 10.17
CA GLY A 81 3.69 19.83 11.22
C GLY A 81 3.87 18.31 11.18
N SER A 82 3.90 17.69 12.36
CA SER A 82 3.85 16.24 12.48
C SER A 82 2.47 15.71 12.11
N GLU A 83 2.44 14.58 11.42
CA GLU A 83 1.21 13.88 11.01
C GLU A 83 1.22 12.44 11.50
N ASP A 84 0.07 11.98 11.99
CA ASP A 84 -0.14 10.61 12.44
C ASP A 84 -1.03 9.83 11.47
N GLY A 85 -0.54 8.67 11.06
CA GLY A 85 -1.21 7.70 10.22
C GLY A 85 -1.49 6.40 10.96
N TYR A 86 -2.61 5.76 10.66
CA TYR A 86 -3.04 4.52 11.29
C TYR A 86 -3.52 3.52 10.25
N SER A 87 -3.33 2.23 10.52
CA SER A 87 -3.93 1.17 9.73
C SER A 87 -4.51 0.06 10.58
N VAL A 88 -5.52 -0.59 10.01
CA VAL A 88 -6.09 -1.84 10.51
C VAL A 88 -6.17 -2.81 9.34
N TYR A 89 -5.72 -4.04 9.56
CA TYR A 89 -5.83 -5.10 8.58
C TYR A 89 -6.27 -6.38 9.26
N ALA A 90 -7.41 -6.93 8.86
CA ALA A 90 -7.98 -8.11 9.47
C ALA A 90 -8.47 -9.08 8.40
N GLY A 91 -8.50 -10.36 8.75
CA GLY A 91 -9.01 -11.36 7.84
C GLY A 91 -9.30 -12.68 8.51
N VAL A 92 -10.13 -13.45 7.83
CA VAL A 92 -10.50 -14.80 8.20
C VAL A 92 -10.38 -15.71 6.99
N ARG A 93 -10.03 -16.97 7.23
CA ARG A 93 -10.01 -18.00 6.19
C ARG A 93 -10.48 -19.33 6.77
N TYR A 94 -11.51 -19.90 6.15
CA TYR A 94 -12.04 -21.21 6.50
C TYR A 94 -11.50 -22.27 5.55
N ASP A 95 -10.89 -23.32 6.10
CA ASP A 95 -10.27 -24.40 5.34
C ASP A 95 -11.24 -25.60 5.27
N ILE A 96 -11.62 -26.01 4.06
CA ILE A 96 -12.49 -27.17 3.79
C ILE A 96 -11.61 -28.31 3.26
N ASP A 97 -10.86 -28.91 4.19
CA ASP A 97 -9.82 -29.89 3.88
C ASP A 97 -10.33 -31.13 3.11
N SER A 98 -11.61 -31.50 3.30
CA SER A 98 -12.23 -32.65 2.60
C SER A 98 -12.25 -32.53 1.08
N ILE A 99 -12.21 -31.29 0.57
CA ILE A 99 -12.22 -30.99 -0.87
C ILE A 99 -11.05 -30.09 -1.29
N GLY A 100 -10.07 -29.85 -0.41
CA GLY A 100 -8.91 -28.99 -0.68
C GLY A 100 -9.24 -27.53 -0.96
N LEU A 101 -10.42 -27.06 -0.55
CA LEU A 101 -10.90 -25.69 -0.80
C LEU A 101 -10.71 -24.81 0.43
N LYS A 102 -10.26 -23.57 0.25
CA LYS A 102 -10.22 -22.56 1.31
C LYS A 102 -10.98 -21.32 0.86
N LEU A 103 -11.74 -20.72 1.75
CA LEU A 103 -12.50 -19.50 1.50
C LEU A 103 -12.02 -18.43 2.47
N GLY A 104 -11.67 -17.26 1.95
CA GLY A 104 -11.15 -16.17 2.75
C GLY A 104 -11.82 -14.84 2.49
N ALA A 105 -11.85 -14.02 3.52
CA ALA A 105 -12.31 -12.64 3.49
C ALA A 105 -11.35 -11.77 4.29
N GLU A 106 -11.00 -10.62 3.74
CA GLU A 106 -10.03 -9.70 4.33
C GLU A 106 -10.50 -8.26 4.17
N TYR A 107 -10.18 -7.43 5.17
CA TYR A 107 -10.49 -6.00 5.21
C TYR A 107 -9.26 -5.22 5.65
N ASN A 108 -8.93 -4.19 4.88
CA ASN A 108 -7.87 -3.23 5.16
C ASN A 108 -8.46 -1.81 5.26
N TYR A 109 -7.95 -1.06 6.23
CA TYR A 109 -8.18 0.37 6.39
C TYR A 109 -6.86 1.10 6.59
N GLY A 110 -6.73 2.28 5.98
CA GLY A 110 -5.65 3.23 6.24
C GLY A 110 -6.20 4.64 6.39
N SER A 111 -5.74 5.37 7.41
CA SER A 111 -6.09 6.78 7.58
C SER A 111 -5.35 7.67 6.58
N GLN A 112 -5.74 8.96 6.51
CA GLN A 112 -5.19 9.96 5.59
C GLN A 112 -3.66 9.92 5.50
N TYR A 113 -2.95 9.92 6.63
CA TYR A 113 -1.48 9.99 6.67
C TYR A 113 -0.79 8.64 6.88
N TRP A 114 -1.51 7.53 6.70
CA TRP A 114 -0.89 6.21 6.78
C TRP A 114 0.22 6.03 5.73
N ILE A 115 1.37 5.51 6.17
CA ILE A 115 2.53 5.19 5.34
C ILE A 115 2.74 3.67 5.39
N ALA A 116 2.33 2.96 4.35
CA ALA A 116 2.37 1.49 4.35
C ALA A 116 3.75 0.87 4.01
N PHE A 117 4.70 1.66 3.50
CA PHE A 117 5.99 1.16 2.98
C PHE A 117 5.87 -0.06 2.06
N THR A 118 5.06 0.05 1.00
CA THR A 118 4.84 -1.01 -0.01
C THR A 118 5.50 -0.69 -1.36
N PRO A 119 6.82 -0.36 -1.44
CA PRO A 119 7.47 -0.18 -2.73
C PRO A 119 7.54 -1.53 -3.46
N GLY A 120 7.05 -1.58 -4.70
CA GLY A 120 7.08 -2.80 -5.53
C GLY A 120 5.87 -3.73 -5.38
N HIS A 121 4.71 -3.22 -4.96
CA HIS A 121 3.47 -4.00 -5.04
C HIS A 121 3.11 -4.30 -6.51
N ASP A 122 2.44 -5.43 -6.71
CA ASP A 122 2.03 -5.98 -8.01
C ASP A 122 0.56 -5.70 -8.37
N ASP A 123 -0.18 -5.02 -7.48
CA ASP A 123 -1.55 -4.59 -7.76
C ASP A 123 -1.60 -3.52 -8.87
N VAL A 124 -2.58 -3.63 -9.76
CA VAL A 124 -2.77 -2.77 -10.94
C VAL A 124 -3.08 -1.33 -10.55
N TYR A 125 -3.77 -1.12 -9.43
CA TYR A 125 -4.18 0.20 -8.97
C TYR A 125 -3.27 0.68 -7.84
N GLN A 126 -3.26 -0.06 -6.74
CA GLN A 126 -2.57 0.30 -5.51
C GLN A 126 -2.43 -0.94 -4.62
N SER A 127 -1.30 -1.08 -3.91
CA SER A 127 -1.19 -2.08 -2.84
C SER A 127 -2.37 -1.98 -1.88
N LYS A 128 -3.07 -3.09 -1.68
CA LYS A 128 -4.13 -3.24 -0.69
C LYS A 128 -3.80 -2.62 0.67
N LEU A 129 -2.59 -2.85 1.19
CA LEU A 129 -2.17 -2.37 2.51
C LEU A 129 -1.89 -0.87 2.59
N ALA A 130 -1.85 -0.22 1.44
CA ALA A 130 -1.50 1.19 1.30
C ALA A 130 -2.70 2.06 0.89
N THR A 131 -3.88 1.45 0.83
CA THR A 131 -5.17 2.13 0.67
C THR A 131 -5.37 3.14 1.79
N ARG A 132 -5.62 4.40 1.43
CA ARG A 132 -6.09 5.45 2.36
C ARG A 132 -7.61 5.58 2.21
N GLY A 133 -8.33 4.90 3.08
CA GLY A 133 -9.73 4.51 2.88
C GLY A 133 -9.91 3.05 3.26
N ASN A 134 -10.73 2.33 2.50
CA ASN A 134 -11.12 0.94 2.76
C ASN A 134 -10.78 0.04 1.56
N ALA A 135 -10.27 -1.16 1.82
CA ALA A 135 -10.14 -2.21 0.83
C ALA A 135 -10.66 -3.55 1.36
N TYR A 136 -11.45 -4.21 0.54
CA TYR A 136 -12.11 -5.47 0.85
C TYR A 136 -11.62 -6.54 -0.13
N GLU A 137 -11.49 -7.76 0.35
CA GLU A 137 -11.15 -8.89 -0.51
C GLU A 137 -11.95 -10.13 -0.13
N LEU A 138 -12.47 -10.82 -1.13
CA LEU A 138 -12.96 -12.18 -1.03
C LEU A 138 -12.11 -13.06 -1.95
N TYR A 139 -11.70 -14.23 -1.47
CA TYR A 139 -10.92 -15.14 -2.28
C TYR A 139 -11.27 -16.60 -1.99
N LEU A 140 -11.03 -17.44 -3.00
CA LEU A 140 -10.99 -18.88 -2.84
C LEU A 140 -9.62 -19.41 -3.25
N ILE A 141 -9.14 -20.42 -2.53
CA ILE A 141 -7.93 -21.16 -2.86
C ILE A 141 -8.32 -22.61 -3.03
N TYR A 142 -8.00 -23.19 -4.18
CA TYR A 142 -8.15 -24.61 -4.43
C TYR A 142 -6.77 -25.26 -4.50
N ASP A 143 -6.47 -26.09 -3.50
CA ASP A 143 -5.27 -26.91 -3.51
C ASP A 143 -5.44 -28.00 -4.58
N LEU A 144 -4.59 -27.97 -5.59
CA LEU A 144 -4.63 -28.97 -6.64
C LEU A 144 -4.10 -30.29 -6.08
N PRO A 145 -4.75 -31.43 -6.38
CA PRO A 145 -4.27 -32.76 -5.96
C PRO A 145 -3.08 -33.19 -6.85
N THR A 146 -2.01 -32.39 -6.91
CA THR A 146 -0.85 -32.63 -7.78
C THR A 146 0.10 -33.69 -7.22
N GLY A 147 0.11 -33.93 -5.91
CA GLY A 147 0.67 -35.12 -5.26
C GLY A 147 2.04 -35.62 -5.76
N GLU A 148 2.33 -36.91 -5.53
CA GLU A 148 3.59 -37.59 -5.89
C GLU A 148 3.98 -37.54 -7.38
N THR A 149 3.09 -37.05 -8.25
CA THR A 149 3.31 -36.91 -9.70
C THR A 149 4.36 -35.85 -10.06
N ILE A 150 4.60 -34.86 -9.18
CA ILE A 150 5.58 -33.78 -9.40
C ILE A 150 6.70 -33.80 -8.35
N SER A 151 6.38 -33.86 -7.04
CA SER A 151 7.34 -34.03 -5.92
C SER A 151 6.56 -34.19 -4.60
N LYS A 152 7.06 -35.00 -3.65
CA LYS A 152 6.44 -35.16 -2.31
C LYS A 152 6.35 -33.87 -1.48
N TYR A 153 7.05 -32.82 -1.89
CA TYR A 153 7.04 -31.50 -1.24
C TYR A 153 6.35 -30.42 -2.07
N ALA A 154 5.89 -30.76 -3.28
CA ALA A 154 5.27 -29.77 -4.15
C ALA A 154 3.87 -29.41 -3.62
N LYS A 155 3.65 -28.11 -3.38
CA LYS A 155 2.33 -27.56 -3.10
C LYS A 155 1.92 -26.71 -4.29
N THR A 156 0.85 -27.12 -4.96
CA THR A 156 0.28 -26.39 -6.10
C THR A 156 -1.13 -25.97 -5.76
N PHE A 157 -1.45 -24.70 -5.96
CA PHE A 157 -2.81 -24.21 -5.77
C PHE A 157 -3.17 -23.12 -6.77
N VAL A 158 -4.47 -22.96 -6.94
CA VAL A 158 -5.06 -21.85 -7.69
C VAL A 158 -5.77 -20.94 -6.72
N ARG A 159 -5.58 -19.63 -6.85
CA ARG A 159 -6.32 -18.62 -6.07
C ARG A 159 -7.11 -17.74 -7.03
N LEU A 160 -8.41 -17.64 -6.80
CA LEU A 160 -9.28 -16.66 -7.44
C LEU A 160 -9.68 -15.63 -6.38
N GLY A 161 -9.43 -14.36 -6.66
CA GLY A 161 -9.75 -13.26 -5.75
C GLY A 161 -10.54 -12.16 -6.42
N TRP A 162 -11.37 -11.50 -5.62
CA TRP A 162 -12.02 -10.24 -5.94
C TRP A 162 -11.67 -9.23 -4.86
N GLN A 163 -11.22 -8.05 -5.28
CA GLN A 163 -10.89 -6.93 -4.42
C GLN A 163 -11.75 -5.73 -4.80
N TYR A 164 -12.28 -5.05 -3.79
CA TYR A 164 -12.98 -3.78 -3.92
C TYR A 164 -12.28 -2.72 -3.08
N TYR A 165 -11.94 -1.61 -3.71
CA TYR A 165 -11.29 -0.47 -3.11
C TYR A 165 -12.25 0.71 -3.07
N ASP A 166 -12.26 1.40 -1.95
CA ASP A 166 -13.05 2.60 -1.65
C ASP A 166 -12.11 3.61 -0.99
N TYR A 167 -11.60 4.54 -1.79
CA TYR A 167 -10.58 5.50 -1.38
C TYR A 167 -11.24 6.74 -0.80
N ASN A 168 -10.70 7.25 0.31
CA ASN A 168 -11.10 8.55 0.85
C ASN A 168 -10.14 9.67 0.42
N TYR A 169 -8.90 9.31 0.06
CA TYR A 169 -7.84 10.27 -0.24
C TYR A 169 -7.06 9.88 -1.50
N ALA A 170 -6.72 10.88 -2.32
CA ALA A 170 -5.74 10.78 -3.40
C ALA A 170 -4.44 11.50 -3.06
N GLY A 171 -3.36 11.17 -3.74
CA GLY A 171 -2.03 11.65 -3.35
C GLY A 171 -0.90 10.65 -3.60
N GLY A 172 -1.27 9.44 -4.04
CA GLY A 172 -0.34 8.32 -4.19
C GLY A 172 0.13 7.77 -2.83
N PHE A 173 1.11 6.87 -2.87
CA PHE A 173 1.77 6.30 -1.68
C PHE A 173 2.93 7.12 -1.17
N ASP A 174 3.20 8.23 -1.85
CA ASP A 174 4.31 9.08 -1.51
C ASP A 174 3.98 9.84 -0.22
N TRP A 175 4.97 9.92 0.67
CA TRP A 175 4.93 10.72 1.88
C TRP A 175 5.50 12.14 1.64
N THR A 176 5.86 12.48 0.41
CA THR A 176 6.20 13.87 0.03
C THR A 176 5.00 14.72 -0.35
N MET A 177 3.94 14.12 -0.91
CA MET A 177 2.72 14.83 -1.34
C MET A 177 1.60 14.64 -0.32
N LYS A 178 0.87 15.71 -0.02
CA LYS A 178 -0.33 15.65 0.82
C LYS A 178 -1.35 14.65 0.25
N PRO A 179 -1.94 13.78 1.09
CA PRO A 179 -3.16 13.07 0.74
C PRO A 179 -4.34 14.05 0.73
N TYR A 180 -4.86 14.35 -0.45
CA TYR A 180 -6.01 15.21 -0.70
C TYR A 180 -7.31 14.42 -0.54
N ASP A 181 -8.26 14.99 0.19
CA ASP A 181 -9.60 14.43 0.34
C ASP A 181 -10.35 14.41 -1.00
N LEU A 182 -10.96 13.28 -1.34
CA LEU A 182 -11.67 13.11 -2.61
C LEU A 182 -12.99 13.86 -2.68
N ASP A 183 -13.62 14.13 -1.54
CA ASP A 183 -14.90 14.84 -1.48
C ASP A 183 -14.68 16.36 -1.41
N ASP A 184 -13.70 16.80 -0.61
CA ASP A 184 -13.51 18.21 -0.29
C ASP A 184 -12.42 18.91 -1.11
N GLU A 185 -11.45 18.18 -1.68
CA GLU A 185 -10.24 18.77 -2.28
C GLU A 185 -10.09 18.48 -3.80
N GLN A 186 -11.20 18.22 -4.49
CA GLN A 186 -11.21 17.94 -5.94
C GLN A 186 -10.56 19.03 -6.78
N GLN A 187 -10.72 20.31 -6.39
CA GLN A 187 -10.10 21.43 -7.10
C GLN A 187 -8.57 21.41 -7.00
N SER A 188 -8.02 21.01 -5.86
CA SER A 188 -6.58 20.85 -5.66
C SER A 188 -6.03 19.72 -6.52
N LEU A 189 -6.75 18.59 -6.59
CA LEU A 189 -6.41 17.45 -7.45
C LEU A 189 -6.43 17.83 -8.94
N GLN A 190 -7.45 18.56 -9.38
CA GLN A 190 -7.53 19.09 -10.75
C GLN A 190 -6.39 20.08 -11.05
N ALA A 191 -6.02 20.95 -10.11
CA ALA A 191 -4.91 21.88 -10.27
C ALA A 191 -3.56 21.17 -10.43
N LEU A 192 -3.41 19.99 -9.81
CA LEU A 192 -2.25 19.12 -9.98
C LEU A 192 -2.33 18.24 -11.24
N GLY A 193 -3.42 18.32 -12.01
CA GLY A 193 -3.66 17.45 -13.16
C GLY A 193 -3.85 15.98 -12.78
N ILE A 194 -4.19 15.70 -11.52
CA ILE A 194 -4.43 14.36 -11.00
C ILE A 194 -5.92 14.05 -11.19
N ASN A 195 -6.21 12.95 -11.87
CA ASN A 195 -7.56 12.39 -11.96
C ASN A 195 -7.63 11.17 -11.02
N PRO A 196 -8.14 11.34 -9.79
CA PRO A 196 -8.12 10.27 -8.79
C PRO A 196 -9.12 9.16 -9.12
N VAL A 197 -8.85 7.96 -8.60
CA VAL A 197 -9.81 6.85 -8.58
C VAL A 197 -10.46 6.85 -7.20
N GLU A 198 -11.77 7.02 -7.13
CA GLU A 198 -12.55 6.96 -5.88
C GLU A 198 -12.83 5.51 -5.47
N SER A 199 -13.12 4.64 -6.44
CA SER A 199 -13.29 3.22 -6.18
C SER A 199 -12.81 2.35 -7.34
N ALA A 200 -12.37 1.14 -7.03
CA ALA A 200 -11.87 0.19 -8.02
C ALA A 200 -12.33 -1.24 -7.71
N ASN A 201 -12.55 -2.02 -8.75
CA ASN A 201 -12.78 -3.46 -8.67
C ASN A 201 -11.67 -4.20 -9.40
N GLN A 202 -11.09 -5.20 -8.74
CA GLN A 202 -10.08 -6.05 -9.33
C GLN A 202 -10.46 -7.51 -9.17
N PHE A 203 -10.36 -8.27 -10.25
CA PHE A 203 -10.46 -9.72 -10.25
C PHE A 203 -9.14 -10.29 -10.70
N TYR A 204 -8.63 -11.28 -9.98
CA TYR A 204 -7.35 -11.91 -10.33
C TYR A 204 -7.41 -13.41 -10.14
N LEU A 205 -6.62 -14.12 -10.94
CA LEU A 205 -6.41 -15.55 -10.87
C LEU A 205 -4.90 -15.80 -10.80
N THR A 206 -4.42 -16.43 -9.74
CA THR A 206 -3.04 -16.89 -9.64
C THR A 206 -2.97 -18.41 -9.67
N PHE A 207 -1.89 -18.91 -10.25
CA PHE A 207 -1.46 -20.29 -10.16
C PHE A 207 -0.08 -20.30 -9.52
N GLU A 208 0.05 -20.98 -8.39
CA GLU A 208 1.29 -21.02 -7.61
C GLU A 208 1.76 -22.46 -7.44
N ALA A 209 3.07 -22.66 -7.59
CA ALA A 209 3.73 -23.94 -7.39
C ALA A 209 5.01 -23.73 -6.57
N TYR A 210 5.05 -24.36 -5.39
CA TYR A 210 6.21 -24.43 -4.51
C TYR A 210 6.86 -25.80 -4.66
N PHE A 211 8.20 -25.88 -4.64
CA PHE A 211 8.99 -27.11 -4.83
C PHE A 211 9.90 -27.38 -3.63
#